data_AF-Q2B043-F1
#
_entry.id   AF-Q2B043-F1
#
_cell.length_a   1.000
_cell.length_b   1.000
_cell.length_c   1.000
_cell.angle_alpha   90.00
_cell.angle_beta   90.00
_cell.angle_gamma   90.00
#
_symmetry.space_group_name_H-M   'P 1'
#
loop_
_entity.id
_entity.type
_entity.pdbx_description
1 polymer ?
#
loop_
_entity_poly.entity_id
_entity_poly.type
_entity_poly.pdbx_seq_one_letter_code
_entity_poly.pdbx_strand_id
1 'polypeptide(L)'
;MEGDALMSQEKRIELLELEVNELKNKVKELTLLVVKEEEKEKREWQRNIISDYMIKLVYPGIFGQIENPKAGFPKNRRTVAEQLSPGQYMFIYVTSPEKKIIGLTKVVSELNITDGRWPYSVDLEWVISPKLGISLKELDLDIRPRPGDTIFGLTDSKAEEIITALNNQPDLDESTLNYLKRKYEDTE
;
A
#
# COMPACT_ATOMS: atom_id res chain seq x y z
N MET A 1 12.68 -17.86 -68.21
CA MET A 1 12.12 -17.77 -66.85
C MET A 1 13.25 -17.29 -65.95
N GLU A 2 13.48 -15.98 -65.94
CA GLU A 2 14.47 -15.31 -65.10
C GLU A 2 13.69 -14.27 -64.30
N GLY A 3 13.15 -14.71 -63.16
CA GLY A 3 12.55 -13.84 -62.17
C GLY A 3 13.17 -14.20 -60.83
N ASP A 4 13.52 -13.18 -60.05
CA ASP A 4 13.91 -13.26 -58.63
C ASP A 4 15.33 -13.68 -58.25
N ALA A 5 16.35 -13.25 -58.99
CA ALA A 5 17.69 -13.17 -58.43
C ALA A 5 18.13 -11.70 -58.34
N LEU A 6 18.40 -11.27 -57.10
CA LEU A 6 18.96 -9.98 -56.70
C LEU A 6 17.95 -8.82 -56.54
N MET A 7 17.34 -8.75 -55.35
CA MET A 7 17.41 -7.45 -54.67
C MET A 7 18.87 -6.97 -54.73
N SER A 8 19.10 -5.81 -55.36
CA SER A 8 20.41 -5.14 -55.31
C SER A 8 20.92 -5.16 -53.87
N GLN A 9 22.19 -5.52 -53.68
CA GLN A 9 22.79 -5.58 -52.34
C GLN A 9 22.61 -4.26 -51.58
N GLU A 10 22.59 -3.13 -52.29
CA GLU A 10 22.32 -1.80 -51.73
C GLU A 10 20.91 -1.70 -51.13
N LYS A 11 19.90 -2.20 -51.85
CA LYS A 11 18.51 -2.19 -51.39
C LYS A 11 18.30 -3.10 -50.16
N ARG A 12 19.09 -4.17 -50.07
CA ARG A 12 19.10 -5.08 -48.91
C ARG A 12 19.80 -4.43 -47.70
N ILE A 13 20.87 -3.68 -47.92
CA ILE A 13 21.55 -2.90 -46.86
C ILE A 13 20.62 -1.81 -46.31
N GLU A 14 19.94 -1.08 -47.19
CA GLU A 14 19.03 0.01 -46.80
C GLU A 14 17.85 -0.50 -45.95
N LEU A 15 17.27 -1.64 -46.32
CA LEU A 15 16.23 -2.32 -45.52
C LEU A 15 16.75 -2.78 -44.15
N LEU A 16 17.96 -3.34 -44.10
CA LEU A 16 18.58 -3.77 -42.85
C LEU A 16 18.89 -2.59 -41.92
N GLU A 17 19.34 -1.45 -42.44
CA GLU A 17 19.58 -0.25 -41.64
C GLU A 17 18.30 0.28 -41.01
N LEU A 18 17.19 0.23 -41.76
CA LEU A 18 15.87 0.64 -41.29
C LEU A 18 15.37 -0.29 -40.17
N GLU A 19 15.51 -1.61 -40.35
CA GLU A 19 15.14 -2.61 -39.36
C GLU A 19 16.01 -2.52 -38.10
N VAL A 20 17.33 -2.30 -38.25
CA VAL A 20 18.24 -2.08 -37.12
C VAL A 20 17.88 -0.81 -36.34
N ASN A 21 17.50 0.27 -37.01
CA ASN A 21 17.07 1.49 -36.33
C ASN A 21 15.74 1.30 -35.59
N GLU A 22 14.80 0.56 -36.17
CA GLU A 22 13.54 0.23 -35.50
C GLU A 22 13.78 -0.65 -34.26
N LEU A 23 14.66 -1.65 -34.38
CA LEU A 23 15.06 -2.51 -33.26
C LEU A 23 15.77 -1.71 -32.16
N LYS A 24 16.67 -0.78 -32.51
CA LYS A 24 17.33 0.10 -31.53
C LYS A 24 16.30 0.95 -30.76
N ASN A 25 15.29 1.47 -31.45
CA ASN A 25 14.22 2.24 -30.81
C ASN A 25 13.40 1.36 -29.85
N LYS A 26 12.99 0.16 -30.28
CA LYS A 26 12.28 -0.80 -29.43
C LYS A 26 13.10 -1.21 -28.20
N VAL A 27 14.40 -1.51 -28.37
CA VAL A 27 15.29 -1.83 -27.25
C VAL A 27 15.38 -0.67 -26.27
N LYS A 28 15.48 0.56 -26.75
CA LYS A 28 15.50 1.76 -25.89
C LYS A 28 14.19 1.93 -25.10
N GLU A 29 13.04 1.75 -25.75
CA GLU A 29 11.74 1.81 -25.09
C GLU A 29 11.59 0.71 -24.02
N LEU A 30 11.94 -0.54 -24.36
CA LEU A 30 11.90 -1.65 -23.42
C LEU A 30 12.85 -1.44 -22.24
N THR A 31 14.06 -0.93 -22.48
CA THR A 31 15.02 -0.61 -21.41
C THR A 31 14.44 0.43 -20.44
N LEU A 32 13.77 1.47 -20.97
CA LEU A 32 13.13 2.49 -20.14
C LEU A 32 11.96 1.93 -19.31
N LEU A 33 11.25 0.92 -19.82
CA LEU A 33 10.19 0.25 -19.08
C LEU A 33 10.76 -0.62 -17.96
N VAL A 34 11.81 -1.40 -18.24
CA VAL A 34 12.49 -2.24 -17.25
C VAL A 34 13.04 -1.40 -16.11
N VAL A 35 13.74 -0.28 -16.40
CA VAL A 35 14.27 0.62 -15.36
C VAL A 35 13.14 1.18 -14.48
N LYS A 36 11.98 1.51 -15.05
CA LYS A 36 10.82 2.00 -14.29
C LYS A 36 10.17 0.91 -13.43
N GLU A 37 10.20 -0.33 -13.88
CA GLU A 37 9.72 -1.47 -13.08
C GLU A 37 10.69 -1.79 -11.94
N GLU A 38 12.00 -1.81 -12.20
CA GLU A 38 13.03 -1.96 -11.17
C GLU A 38 12.96 -0.82 -10.13
N GLU A 39 12.68 0.42 -10.54
CA GLU A 39 12.46 1.53 -9.63
C GLU A 39 11.16 1.41 -8.82
N LYS A 40 10.13 0.76 -9.37
CA LYS A 40 8.89 0.44 -8.62
C LYS A 40 9.12 -0.68 -7.61
N GLU A 41 9.93 -1.67 -7.93
CA GLU A 41 10.36 -2.72 -6.99
C GLU A 41 11.26 -2.15 -5.88
N LYS A 42 12.04 -1.10 -6.17
CA LYS A 42 12.84 -0.39 -5.15
C LYS A 42 12.02 0.44 -4.16
N ARG A 43 10.78 0.80 -4.47
CA ARG A 43 9.97 1.60 -3.53
C ARG A 43 9.43 0.68 -2.44
N GLU A 44 9.84 0.97 -1.21
CA GLU A 44 9.41 0.27 0.01
C GLU A 44 7.89 0.36 0.25
N TRP A 45 7.18 1.22 -0.49
CA TRP A 45 5.74 1.37 -0.40
C TRP A 45 5.08 1.79 -1.72
N GLN A 46 3.79 1.45 -1.86
CA GLN A 46 2.96 1.79 -3.02
C GLN A 46 1.56 2.25 -2.60
N ARG A 47 1.06 3.35 -3.20
CA ARG A 47 -0.24 3.95 -2.84
C ARG A 47 -1.42 3.15 -3.37
N ASN A 48 -2.41 2.89 -2.51
CA ASN A 48 -3.66 2.19 -2.82
C ASN A 48 -3.47 0.84 -3.54
N ILE A 49 -2.37 0.15 -3.23
CA ILE A 49 -2.07 -1.21 -3.66
C ILE A 49 -2.27 -2.13 -2.46
N ILE A 50 -2.85 -3.30 -2.71
CA ILE A 50 -2.97 -4.38 -1.74
C ILE A 50 -1.75 -5.29 -1.87
N SER A 51 -1.17 -5.66 -0.74
CA SER A 51 0.00 -6.53 -0.57
C SER A 51 -0.17 -7.36 0.70
N ASP A 52 0.78 -8.21 1.08
CA ASP A 52 0.66 -9.00 2.31
C ASP A 52 0.74 -8.13 3.57
N TYR A 53 1.58 -7.09 3.53
CA TYR A 53 1.67 -6.04 4.54
C TYR A 53 1.30 -4.69 3.96
N MET A 54 0.50 -3.92 4.70
CA MET A 54 0.07 -2.59 4.26
C MET A 54 -0.14 -1.64 5.43
N ILE A 55 -0.11 -0.34 5.17
CA ILE A 55 -0.48 0.70 6.13
C ILE A 55 -1.90 1.17 5.82
N LYS A 56 -2.82 0.96 6.76
CA LYS A 56 -4.19 1.47 6.70
C LYS A 56 -4.25 2.84 7.39
N LEU A 57 -4.76 3.83 6.66
CA LEU A 57 -5.08 5.14 7.25
C LEU A 57 -6.42 5.07 7.98
N VAL A 58 -6.44 5.46 9.24
CA VAL A 58 -7.66 5.54 10.07
C VAL A 58 -7.78 6.88 10.78
N TYR A 59 -9.00 7.24 11.15
CA TYR A 59 -9.25 8.38 12.04
C TYR A 59 -9.04 8.01 13.50
N PRO A 60 -8.81 8.98 14.39
CA PRO A 60 -8.63 8.74 15.83
C PRO A 60 -9.79 7.96 16.50
N GLY A 61 -10.99 7.95 15.92
CA GLY A 61 -12.11 7.11 16.39
C GLY A 61 -11.80 5.61 16.51
N ILE A 62 -10.72 5.10 15.89
CA ILE A 62 -10.26 3.71 16.05
C ILE A 62 -10.02 3.33 17.52
N PHE A 63 -9.67 4.28 18.39
CA PHE A 63 -9.50 4.02 19.83
C PHE A 63 -10.82 3.63 20.52
N GLY A 64 -11.97 3.99 19.95
CA GLY A 64 -13.28 3.51 20.40
C GLY A 64 -13.57 2.06 20.02
N GLN A 65 -12.83 1.52 19.04
CA GLN A 65 -13.05 0.22 18.42
C GLN A 65 -11.90 -0.77 18.71
N ILE A 66 -11.08 -0.53 19.74
CA ILE A 66 -9.89 -1.37 20.01
C ILE A 66 -10.23 -2.85 20.21
N GLU A 67 -11.36 -3.17 20.85
CA GLU A 67 -11.73 -4.58 21.08
C GLU A 67 -12.24 -5.28 19.82
N ASN A 68 -12.78 -4.53 18.86
CA ASN A 68 -13.33 -5.06 17.61
C ASN A 68 -12.92 -4.14 16.46
N PRO A 69 -11.62 -4.07 16.13
CA PRO A 69 -11.12 -3.08 15.18
C PRO A 69 -11.61 -3.40 13.78
N LYS A 70 -11.90 -2.37 12.99
CA LYS A 70 -12.36 -2.49 11.61
C LYS A 70 -11.61 -1.55 10.70
N ALA A 71 -11.33 -2.00 9.47
CA ALA A 71 -10.83 -1.14 8.41
C ALA A 71 -11.99 -0.75 7.48
N GLY A 72 -12.49 0.47 7.63
CA GLY A 72 -13.52 1.04 6.75
C GLY A 72 -12.97 1.68 5.47
N PHE A 73 -13.72 1.58 4.38
CA PHE A 73 -13.39 2.15 3.07
C PHE A 73 -14.59 2.93 2.50
N PRO A 74 -14.34 4.12 1.90
CA PRO A 74 -15.39 4.93 1.31
C PRO A 74 -15.88 4.33 -0.02
N LYS A 75 -17.03 4.82 -0.50
CA LYS A 75 -17.68 4.33 -1.74
C LYS A 75 -16.74 4.25 -2.95
N ASN A 76 -15.89 5.26 -3.13
CA ASN A 76 -14.94 5.34 -4.24
C ASN A 76 -13.71 4.42 -4.09
N ARG A 77 -13.62 3.63 -3.02
CA ARG A 77 -12.54 2.68 -2.76
C ARG A 77 -13.03 1.23 -2.65
N ARG A 78 -14.21 0.95 -3.20
CA ARG A 78 -14.76 -0.41 -3.33
C ARG A 78 -13.75 -1.41 -3.89
N THR A 79 -13.12 -1.07 -5.00
CA THR A 79 -12.20 -1.98 -5.72
C THR A 79 -10.96 -2.33 -4.90
N VAL A 80 -10.52 -1.44 -4.01
CA VAL A 80 -9.40 -1.72 -3.08
C VAL A 80 -9.89 -2.63 -1.97
N ALA A 81 -11.09 -2.39 -1.44
CA ALA A 81 -11.66 -3.20 -0.37
C ALA A 81 -11.98 -4.63 -0.82
N GLU A 82 -12.44 -4.83 -2.07
CA GLU A 82 -12.72 -6.15 -2.66
C GLU A 82 -11.46 -7.00 -2.90
N GLN A 83 -10.29 -6.40 -2.93
CA GLN A 83 -9.01 -7.11 -3.07
C GLN A 83 -8.44 -7.60 -1.73
N LEU A 84 -9.04 -7.19 -0.61
CA LEU A 84 -8.61 -7.65 0.70
C LEU A 84 -9.06 -9.09 0.93
N SER A 85 -8.20 -9.86 1.58
CA SER A 85 -8.50 -11.24 1.93
C SER A 85 -8.06 -11.54 3.35
N PRO A 86 -8.76 -12.44 4.06
CA PRO A 86 -8.32 -12.93 5.36
C PRO A 86 -6.87 -13.43 5.30
N GLY A 87 -6.08 -13.09 6.32
CA GLY A 87 -4.66 -13.44 6.36
C GLY A 87 -3.71 -12.27 6.15
N GLN A 88 -4.13 -11.23 5.43
CA GLN A 88 -3.32 -10.03 5.19
C GLN A 88 -3.15 -9.18 6.46
N TYR A 89 -2.07 -8.40 6.51
CA TYR A 89 -1.70 -7.61 7.69
C TYR A 89 -1.77 -6.11 7.43
N MET A 90 -2.37 -5.37 8.37
CA MET A 90 -2.52 -3.92 8.31
C MET A 90 -1.86 -3.23 9.50
N PHE A 91 -0.86 -2.41 9.24
CA PHE A 91 -0.41 -1.40 10.19
C PHE A 91 -1.47 -0.30 10.32
N ILE A 92 -1.88 -0.02 11.55
CA ILE A 92 -2.89 1.01 11.81
C ILE A 92 -2.19 2.36 11.97
N TYR A 93 -2.26 3.19 10.94
CA TYR A 93 -1.81 4.58 10.99
C TYR A 93 -2.96 5.50 11.36
N VAL A 94 -2.93 6.01 12.59
CA VAL A 94 -3.88 7.01 13.05
C VAL A 94 -3.49 8.36 12.47
N THR A 95 -4.41 8.97 11.74
CA THR A 95 -4.24 10.28 11.12
C THR A 95 -4.26 11.41 12.18
N SER A 96 -4.41 12.66 11.74
CA SER A 96 -4.34 13.82 12.62
C SER A 96 -5.33 13.70 13.81
N PRO A 97 -4.91 14.06 15.04
CA PRO A 97 -3.65 14.71 15.39
C PRO A 97 -2.48 13.75 15.68
N GLU A 98 -2.73 12.45 15.82
CA GLU A 98 -1.71 11.49 16.29
C GLU A 98 -0.60 11.26 15.25
N LYS A 99 -0.96 11.06 13.97
CA LYS A 99 -0.01 10.89 12.85
C LYS A 99 1.03 9.79 13.07
N LYS A 100 0.58 8.63 13.57
CA LYS A 100 1.44 7.52 13.98
C LYS A 100 0.87 6.16 13.61
N ILE A 101 1.76 5.23 13.31
CA ILE A 101 1.47 3.80 13.29
C ILE A 101 1.44 3.32 14.74
N ILE A 102 0.30 2.81 15.19
CA ILE A 102 0.10 2.43 16.60
C ILE A 102 0.17 0.92 16.82
N GLY A 103 0.07 0.10 15.79
CA GLY A 103 0.05 -1.35 15.95
C GLY A 103 -0.15 -2.06 14.62
N LEU A 104 -0.26 -3.37 14.69
CA LEU A 104 -0.45 -4.26 13.56
C LEU A 104 -1.69 -5.10 13.79
N THR A 105 -2.55 -5.17 12.79
CA THR A 105 -3.71 -6.06 12.78
C THR A 105 -3.62 -7.05 11.63
N LYS A 106 -4.45 -8.09 11.71
CA LYS A 106 -4.67 -9.08 10.66
C LYS A 106 -6.12 -9.00 10.21
N VAL A 107 -6.36 -9.11 8.91
CA VAL A 107 -7.70 -9.24 8.33
C VAL A 107 -8.24 -10.64 8.66
N VAL A 108 -9.41 -10.71 9.29
CA VAL A 108 -10.03 -11.96 9.74
C VAL A 108 -11.37 -12.26 9.08
N SER A 109 -11.94 -11.29 8.37
CA SER A 109 -13.20 -11.47 7.62
C SER A 109 -13.03 -11.19 6.13
N GLU A 110 -13.96 -11.72 5.35
CA GLU A 110 -14.24 -11.21 4.00
C GLU A 110 -14.80 -9.79 4.05
N LEU A 111 -14.97 -9.16 2.88
CA LEU A 111 -15.56 -7.83 2.77
C LEU A 111 -17.01 -7.78 3.28
N ASN A 112 -17.23 -6.97 4.31
CA ASN A 112 -18.54 -6.63 4.83
C ASN A 112 -19.09 -5.38 4.13
N ILE A 113 -20.33 -5.45 3.67
CA ILE A 113 -21.06 -4.33 3.06
C ILE A 113 -22.11 -3.83 4.03
N THR A 114 -22.05 -2.53 4.35
CA THR A 114 -22.99 -1.91 5.30
C THR A 114 -23.53 -0.59 4.74
N ASP A 115 -24.63 -0.12 5.33
CA ASP A 115 -25.08 1.24 5.13
C ASP A 115 -24.28 2.20 6.04
N GLY A 116 -23.86 3.35 5.51
CA GLY A 116 -23.19 4.38 6.30
C GLY A 116 -22.05 5.10 5.57
N ARG A 117 -21.22 5.80 6.36
CA ARG A 117 -20.06 6.58 5.88
C ARG A 117 -18.99 5.69 5.26
N TRP A 118 -18.76 4.52 5.85
CA TRP A 118 -17.79 3.50 5.43
C TRP A 118 -18.52 2.23 5.01
N PRO A 119 -19.12 2.19 3.80
CA PRO A 119 -19.99 1.08 3.40
C PRO A 119 -19.27 -0.21 3.06
N TYR A 120 -17.94 -0.19 3.04
CA TYR A 120 -17.07 -1.33 2.77
C TYR A 120 -16.14 -1.48 3.96
N SER A 121 -16.14 -2.62 4.63
CA SER A 121 -15.30 -2.84 5.80
C SER A 121 -14.81 -4.27 5.89
N VAL A 122 -13.68 -4.46 6.56
CA VAL A 122 -13.22 -5.79 6.98
C VAL A 122 -12.98 -5.76 8.49
N ASP A 123 -13.28 -6.86 9.15
CA ASP A 123 -13.00 -7.06 10.55
C ASP A 123 -11.52 -7.42 10.73
N LEU A 124 -10.94 -6.90 11.80
CA LEU A 124 -9.52 -7.01 12.09
C LEU A 124 -9.31 -7.63 13.48
N GLU A 125 -8.14 -8.22 13.68
CA GLU A 125 -7.66 -8.69 14.97
C GLU A 125 -6.26 -8.13 15.23
N TRP A 126 -5.97 -7.69 16.46
CA TRP A 126 -4.64 -7.19 16.81
C TRP A 126 -3.61 -8.32 16.85
N VAL A 127 -2.52 -8.14 16.13
CA VAL A 127 -1.30 -8.96 16.18
C VAL A 127 -0.26 -8.30 17.08
N ILE A 128 -0.14 -6.97 16.97
CA ILE A 128 0.62 -6.13 17.88
C ILE A 128 -0.36 -5.11 18.44
N SER A 129 -0.62 -5.20 19.74
CA SER A 129 -1.52 -4.29 20.47
C SER A 129 -1.12 -2.82 20.31
N PRO A 130 -2.07 -1.88 20.47
CA PRO A 130 -1.78 -0.45 20.39
C PRO A 130 -0.60 -0.02 21.28
N LYS A 131 0.32 0.73 20.68
CA LYS A 131 1.52 1.34 21.26
C LYS A 131 1.39 2.88 21.25
N LEU A 132 2.36 3.56 21.88
CA LEU A 132 2.53 5.02 21.72
C LEU A 132 2.73 5.44 20.25
N GLY A 133 3.28 4.52 19.46
CA GLY A 133 3.30 4.57 18.01
C GLY A 133 4.46 5.38 17.42
N ILE A 134 4.70 5.12 16.14
CA ILE A 134 5.86 5.60 15.37
C ILE A 134 5.36 6.42 14.19
N SER A 135 5.97 7.58 13.95
CA SER A 135 5.63 8.39 12.78
C SER A 135 6.23 7.82 11.50
N LEU A 136 5.62 8.12 10.36
CA LEU A 136 6.15 7.72 9.04
C LEU A 136 7.57 8.27 8.82
N LYS A 137 7.87 9.46 9.36
CA LYS A 137 9.18 10.08 9.27
C LYS A 137 10.26 9.30 10.05
N GLU A 138 9.92 8.73 11.20
CA GLU A 138 10.84 7.91 11.98
C GLU A 138 11.19 6.59 11.29
N LEU A 139 10.37 6.14 10.35
CA LEU A 139 10.54 4.92 9.54
C LEU A 139 11.14 5.19 8.15
N ASP A 140 11.60 6.43 7.92
CA ASP A 140 12.07 6.93 6.62
C ASP A 140 11.07 6.72 5.46
N LEU A 141 9.77 6.68 5.78
CA LEU A 141 8.71 6.58 4.79
C LEU A 141 8.30 8.00 4.35
N ASP A 142 8.70 8.42 3.14
CA ASP A 142 8.19 9.65 2.49
C ASP A 142 6.75 9.48 1.96
N ILE A 143 5.88 8.91 2.80
CA ILE A 143 4.45 8.81 2.56
C ILE A 143 3.82 10.12 3.00
N ARG A 144 3.14 10.78 2.06
CA ARG A 144 2.31 11.96 2.33
C ARG A 144 0.85 11.61 2.03
N PRO A 145 0.06 11.22 3.05
CA PRO A 145 -1.35 10.91 2.88
C PRO A 145 -2.11 12.09 2.25
N ARG A 146 -2.85 11.81 1.18
CA ARG A 146 -3.71 12.79 0.50
C ARG A 146 -5.19 12.48 0.77
N PRO A 147 -6.10 13.46 0.61
CA PRO A 147 -7.53 13.18 0.64
C PRO A 147 -7.88 12.04 -0.31
N GLY A 148 -8.56 11.02 0.21
CA GLY A 148 -8.94 9.83 -0.53
C GLY A 148 -7.89 8.71 -0.59
N ASP A 149 -6.68 8.91 -0.08
CA ASP A 149 -5.79 7.79 0.22
C ASP A 149 -6.39 6.98 1.37
N THR A 150 -6.31 5.66 1.26
CA THR A 150 -6.85 4.76 2.29
C THR A 150 -5.84 3.74 2.75
N ILE A 151 -4.92 3.34 1.87
CA ILE A 151 -3.98 2.26 2.15
C ILE A 151 -2.68 2.46 1.38
N PHE A 152 -1.59 1.96 1.93
CA PHE A 152 -0.29 1.89 1.27
C PHE A 152 0.26 0.48 1.40
N GLY A 153 0.46 -0.23 0.29
CA GLY A 153 1.14 -1.52 0.31
C GLY A 153 2.62 -1.33 0.66
N LEU A 154 3.21 -2.29 1.35
CA LEU A 154 4.61 -2.30 1.77
C LEU A 154 5.34 -3.51 1.21
N THR A 155 6.66 -3.39 1.11
CA THR A 155 7.54 -4.56 0.98
C THR A 155 7.68 -5.28 2.33
N ASP A 156 7.96 -6.58 2.29
CA ASP A 156 8.13 -7.39 3.51
C ASP A 156 9.27 -6.86 4.39
N SER A 157 10.39 -6.49 3.79
CA SER A 157 11.54 -5.92 4.50
C SER A 157 11.17 -4.66 5.29
N LYS A 158 10.34 -3.77 4.71
CA LYS A 158 9.88 -2.58 5.42
C LYS A 158 8.88 -2.94 6.50
N ALA A 159 8.00 -3.92 6.28
CA ALA A 159 7.07 -4.38 7.30
C ALA A 159 7.80 -4.93 8.54
N GLU A 160 8.86 -5.72 8.35
CA GLU A 160 9.70 -6.25 9.43
C GLU A 160 10.36 -5.14 10.27
N GLU A 161 10.82 -4.06 9.62
CA GLU A 161 11.38 -2.89 10.29
C GLU A 161 10.33 -2.23 11.21
N ILE A 162 9.10 -2.02 10.71
CA ILE A 162 8.01 -1.42 11.48
C ILE A 162 7.62 -2.33 12.65
N ILE A 163 7.51 -3.64 12.42
CA ILE A 163 7.21 -4.64 13.47
C ILE A 163 8.25 -4.56 14.59
N THR A 164 9.54 -4.56 14.22
CA THR A 164 10.64 -4.47 15.17
C THR A 164 10.55 -3.20 15.99
N ALA A 165 10.33 -2.06 15.33
CA ALA A 165 10.23 -0.77 16.00
C ALA A 165 9.01 -0.67 16.94
N LEU A 166 7.87 -1.28 16.58
CA LEU A 166 6.67 -1.34 17.43
C LEU A 166 6.89 -2.25 18.65
N ASN A 167 7.54 -3.41 18.47
CA ASN A 167 7.82 -4.34 19.56
C ASN A 167 8.81 -3.80 20.60
N ASN A 168 9.63 -2.82 20.22
CA ASN A 168 10.51 -2.09 21.14
C ASN A 168 9.77 -1.07 22.03
N GLN A 169 8.45 -0.93 21.89
CA GLN A 169 7.62 -0.08 22.73
C GLN A 169 6.71 -0.89 23.64
N PRO A 170 6.43 -0.41 24.86
CA PRO A 170 5.42 -1.02 25.71
C PRO A 170 4.02 -0.86 25.08
N ASP A 171 3.13 -1.81 25.35
CA ASP A 171 1.70 -1.65 25.06
C ASP A 171 1.12 -0.44 25.80
N LEU A 172 0.13 0.20 25.20
CA LEU A 172 -0.66 1.20 25.91
C LEU A 172 -1.44 0.53 27.03
N ASP A 173 -1.36 1.10 28.22
CA ASP A 173 -2.17 0.64 29.33
C ASP A 173 -3.66 1.01 29.14
N GLU A 174 -4.51 0.33 29.89
CA GLU A 174 -5.96 0.51 29.84
C GLU A 174 -6.38 1.95 30.18
N SER A 175 -5.65 2.62 31.07
CA SER A 175 -5.95 4.01 31.46
C SER A 175 -5.76 4.97 30.29
N THR A 176 -4.70 4.77 29.51
CA THR A 176 -4.35 5.55 28.33
C THR A 176 -5.31 5.27 27.18
N LEU A 177 -5.65 4.00 26.96
CA LEU A 177 -6.65 3.61 25.95
C LEU A 177 -8.02 4.23 26.27
N ASN A 178 -8.45 4.17 27.53
CA ASN A 178 -9.70 4.78 27.97
C ASN A 178 -9.69 6.31 27.82
N TYR A 179 -8.55 6.95 28.11
CA TYR A 179 -8.39 8.38 27.85
C TYR A 179 -8.52 8.71 26.36
N LEU A 180 -7.81 7.99 25.48
CA LEU A 180 -7.85 8.21 24.03
C LEU A 180 -9.24 7.95 23.45
N LYS A 181 -9.92 6.89 23.90
CA LYS A 181 -11.31 6.61 23.54
C LYS A 181 -12.23 7.78 23.86
N ARG A 182 -12.19 8.31 25.08
CA ARG A 182 -13.00 9.47 25.50
C ARG A 182 -12.63 10.74 24.75
N LYS A 183 -11.33 10.97 24.51
CA LYS A 183 -10.82 12.12 23.75
C LYS A 183 -11.37 12.18 22.32
N TYR A 184 -11.68 11.02 21.73
CA TYR A 184 -12.04 10.88 20.32
C TYR A 184 -13.45 10.31 20.08
N GLU A 185 -14.28 10.24 21.12
CA GLU A 185 -15.63 9.67 21.08
C GLU A 185 -16.51 10.29 19.98
N ASP A 186 -16.33 11.58 19.67
CA ASP A 186 -17.10 12.32 18.67
C ASP A 186 -16.48 12.35 17.25
N THR A 187 -15.42 11.57 16.98
CA THR A 187 -14.63 11.70 15.72
C THR A 187 -14.92 10.67 14.61
N GLU A 188 -16.06 9.97 14.65
CA GLU A 188 -16.47 9.00 13.61
C GLU A 188 -17.09 9.60 12.33
#